data_AF-A0A7V9D0Q0-F1
#
_entry.id   AF-A0A7V9D0Q0-F1
#
_cell.length_a   1.000
_cell.length_b   1.000
_cell.length_c   1.000
_cell.angle_alpha   90.00
_cell.angle_beta   90.00
_cell.angle_gamma   90.00
#
_symmetry.space_group_name_H-M   'P 1'
#
loop_
_entity.id
_entity.type
_entity.pdbx_description
1 polymer ?
#
loop_
_entity_poly.entity_id
_entity_poly.type
_entity_poly.pdbx_seq_one_letter_code
_entity_poly.pdbx_strand_id
1 'polypeptide(L)'
;MLAWKALPLEWVNHRPTPRPVLEAEWWPAALHDARALFKPYSADTYPDSTLPAFEAAVCASAQGYEQGLRYDLALREAYFGRSLDISRQDVLVRLAGETGLNLIRFERDLNASGVAERVRAEYEEGAAFLAPQGSPSFVLPNGKQVFNPATADLTFEDDRIVAVGAMPCVGAGCDGEYRHLLDNALHARV
;
A
#
# COMPACT_ATOMS: atom_id res chain seq x y z
N MET A 1 -17.67 2.66 -7.71
CA MET A 1 -16.28 2.32 -8.10
C MET A 1 -15.41 2.61 -6.90
N LEU A 2 -14.46 1.74 -6.56
CA LEU A 2 -13.51 1.98 -5.47
C LEU A 2 -12.60 3.15 -5.87
N ALA A 3 -12.42 4.11 -4.97
CA ALA A 3 -11.49 5.22 -5.15
C ALA A 3 -10.25 4.95 -4.29
N TRP A 4 -9.08 4.99 -4.91
CA TRP A 4 -7.79 4.89 -4.22
C TRP A 4 -7.27 6.30 -3.92
N LYS A 5 -6.67 6.46 -2.75
CA LYS A 5 -6.00 7.69 -2.34
C LYS A 5 -4.62 7.34 -1.84
N ALA A 6 -3.61 8.10 -2.28
CA ALA A 6 -2.29 8.01 -1.69
C ALA A 6 -2.35 8.29 -0.17
N LEU A 7 -1.74 7.40 0.61
CA LEU A 7 -1.59 7.58 2.05
C LEU A 7 -0.16 7.24 2.47
N PRO A 8 0.82 8.11 2.17
CA PRO A 8 2.20 7.89 2.58
C PRO A 8 2.29 8.00 4.10
N LEU A 9 2.46 6.86 4.79
CA LEU A 9 2.67 6.86 6.24
C LEU A 9 3.95 7.60 6.64
N GLU A 10 4.87 7.80 5.71
CA GLU A 10 6.04 8.66 5.91
C GLU A 10 5.69 10.11 6.27
N TRP A 11 4.58 10.65 5.75
CA TRP A 11 4.11 11.98 6.14
C TRP A 11 3.47 12.00 7.52
N VAL A 12 2.78 10.92 7.90
CA VAL A 12 2.16 10.76 9.22
C VAL A 12 3.22 10.55 10.30
N ASN A 13 4.21 9.71 10.01
CA ASN A 13 5.26 9.30 10.94
C ASN A 13 6.47 10.24 10.92
N HIS A 14 6.50 11.20 9.99
CA HIS A 14 7.64 12.09 9.72
C HIS A 14 8.97 11.37 9.42
N ARG A 15 8.89 10.10 8.99
CA ARG A 15 10.04 9.26 8.59
C ARG A 15 9.55 8.06 7.77
N PRO A 16 10.36 7.51 6.85
CA PRO A 16 10.07 6.23 6.22
C PRO A 16 10.02 5.10 7.26
N THR A 17 9.32 4.00 6.98
CA THR A 17 9.30 2.82 7.84
C THR A 17 10.69 2.24 7.99
N PRO A 18 11.29 2.20 9.20
CA PRO A 18 12.60 1.62 9.40
C PRO A 18 12.63 0.13 9.05
N ARG A 19 13.73 -0.36 8.48
CA ARG A 19 13.91 -1.79 8.15
C ARG A 19 13.59 -2.74 9.32
N PRO A 20 14.01 -2.47 10.57
CA PRO A 20 13.66 -3.34 11.70
C PRO A 20 12.15 -3.49 11.94
N VAL A 21 11.35 -2.45 11.65
CA VAL A 21 9.88 -2.53 11.75
C VAL A 21 9.33 -3.46 10.69
N LEU A 22 9.77 -3.30 9.43
CA LEU A 22 9.38 -4.21 8.34
C LEU A 22 9.76 -5.66 8.65
N GLU A 23 10.96 -5.88 9.18
CA GLU A 23 11.45 -7.21 9.56
C GLU A 23 10.65 -7.82 10.72
N ALA A 24 10.06 -7.00 11.59
CA ALA A 24 9.14 -7.46 12.62
C ALA A 24 7.75 -7.82 12.05
N GLU A 25 7.29 -7.15 10.99
CA GLU A 25 5.92 -7.19 10.47
C GLU A 25 5.69 -8.05 9.21
N TRP A 26 6.74 -8.55 8.53
CA TRP A 26 6.52 -9.31 7.30
C TRP A 26 5.77 -10.63 7.55
N TRP A 27 5.99 -11.28 8.69
CA TRP A 27 5.44 -12.61 8.97
C TRP A 27 3.95 -12.57 9.37
N PRO A 28 3.43 -11.61 10.17
CA PRO A 28 1.99 -11.52 10.41
C PRO A 28 1.24 -11.22 9.10
N ALA A 29 1.79 -10.38 8.23
CA ALA A 29 1.21 -10.11 6.92
C ALA A 29 1.20 -11.37 6.02
N ALA A 30 2.25 -12.19 6.09
CA ALA A 30 2.34 -13.46 5.36
C ALA A 30 1.28 -14.50 5.80
N LEU A 31 0.78 -14.41 7.04
CA LEU A 31 -0.24 -15.34 7.56
C LEU A 31 -1.64 -15.04 7.02
N HIS A 32 -1.91 -13.80 6.58
CA HIS A 32 -3.25 -13.41 6.13
C HIS A 32 -3.62 -14.05 4.79
N ASP A 33 -2.72 -14.03 3.81
CA ASP A 33 -2.99 -14.62 2.50
C ASP A 33 -1.77 -15.37 1.98
N ALA A 34 -1.89 -16.70 1.90
CA ALA A 34 -0.83 -17.58 1.41
C ALA A 34 -0.45 -17.33 -0.07
N ARG A 35 -1.28 -16.60 -0.83
CA ARG A 35 -0.97 -16.17 -2.20
C ARG A 35 -0.05 -14.95 -2.22
N ALA A 36 -0.05 -14.15 -1.16
CA ALA A 36 0.77 -12.95 -1.09
C ALA A 36 2.24 -13.32 -0.85
N LEU A 37 3.13 -12.76 -1.67
CA LEU A 37 4.56 -13.04 -1.60
C LEU A 37 5.23 -12.11 -0.59
N PHE A 38 5.25 -12.52 0.68
CA PHE A 38 6.05 -11.87 1.72
C PHE A 38 7.29 -12.70 2.04
N LYS A 39 8.44 -12.03 2.19
CA LYS A 39 9.71 -12.66 2.57
C LYS A 39 10.52 -11.73 3.48
N PRO A 40 11.44 -12.25 4.30
CA PRO A 40 12.44 -11.43 4.96
C PRO A 40 13.15 -10.52 3.96
N TYR A 41 13.30 -9.24 4.30
CA TYR A 41 13.98 -8.28 3.43
C TYR A 41 15.48 -8.59 3.40
N SER A 42 16.02 -8.92 2.24
CA SER A 42 17.38 -9.51 2.11
C SER A 42 18.37 -8.68 1.30
N ALA A 43 17.93 -7.61 0.63
CA ALA A 43 18.83 -6.76 -0.13
C ALA A 43 19.67 -5.84 0.77
N ASP A 44 20.81 -5.42 0.24
CA ASP A 44 21.73 -4.48 0.90
C ASP A 44 21.21 -3.04 0.88
N THR A 45 20.45 -2.68 -0.15
CA THR A 45 19.75 -1.39 -0.28
C THR A 45 18.38 -1.45 0.40
N TYR A 46 17.92 -0.34 0.97
CA TYR A 46 16.61 -0.23 1.57
C TYR A 46 16.03 1.16 1.28
N PRO A 47 14.72 1.29 1.01
CA PRO A 47 14.12 2.58 0.71
C PRO A 47 14.33 3.59 1.84
N ASP A 48 14.95 4.71 1.49
CA ASP A 48 15.07 5.89 2.35
C ASP A 48 13.82 6.80 2.26
N SER A 49 12.92 6.50 1.34
CA SER A 49 11.58 7.10 1.22
C SER A 49 10.64 6.18 0.47
N THR A 50 9.36 6.30 0.74
CA THR A 50 8.26 5.67 -0.01
C THR A 50 7.59 6.63 -0.99
N LEU A 51 7.90 7.93 -0.94
CA LEU A 51 7.23 8.93 -1.78
C LEU A 51 7.42 8.69 -3.29
N PRO A 52 8.61 8.31 -3.80
CA PRO A 52 8.78 7.98 -5.22
C PRO A 52 7.86 6.86 -5.69
N ALA A 53 7.59 5.87 -4.83
CA ALA A 53 6.67 4.79 -5.14
C ALA A 53 5.21 5.26 -5.28
N PHE A 54 4.76 6.20 -4.45
CA PHE A 54 3.44 6.82 -4.58
C PHE A 54 3.33 7.66 -5.86
N GLU A 55 4.36 8.44 -6.19
CA GLU A 55 4.41 9.22 -7.44
C GLU A 55 4.29 8.31 -8.67
N ALA A 56 5.04 7.21 -8.67
CA ALA A 56 4.97 6.19 -9.70
C ALA A 56 3.57 5.55 -9.81
N ALA A 57 2.93 5.21 -8.69
CA ALA A 57 1.59 4.64 -8.67
C ALA A 57 0.53 5.62 -9.23
N VAL A 58 0.66 6.92 -8.93
CA VAL A 58 -0.19 7.99 -9.47
C VAL A 58 0.01 8.17 -10.98
N CYS A 59 1.24 8.01 -11.48
CA CYS A 59 1.53 8.01 -12.93
C CYS A 59 0.98 6.77 -13.64
N ALA A 60 1.10 5.58 -13.03
CA ALA A 60 0.53 4.34 -13.56
C ALA A 60 -1.00 4.43 -13.65
N SER A 61 -1.65 4.91 -12.59
CA SER A 61 -3.11 5.06 -12.52
C SER A 61 -3.65 6.05 -13.56
N ALA A 62 -2.86 7.05 -13.96
CA ALA A 62 -3.23 7.96 -15.05
C ALA A 62 -3.33 7.25 -16.43
N GLN A 63 -2.72 6.07 -16.59
CA GLN A 63 -2.85 5.27 -17.81
C GLN A 63 -4.11 4.39 -17.85
N GLY A 64 -4.79 4.24 -16.72
CA GLY A 64 -6.05 3.50 -16.60
C GLY A 64 -6.16 2.77 -15.27
N TYR A 65 -7.40 2.46 -14.87
CA TYR A 65 -7.70 1.84 -13.58
C TYR A 65 -7.02 0.47 -13.42
N GLU A 66 -7.19 -0.44 -14.38
CA GLU A 66 -6.59 -1.78 -14.35
C GLU A 66 -5.06 -1.72 -14.45
N GLN A 67 -4.52 -0.76 -15.19
CA GLN A 67 -3.09 -0.49 -15.31
C GLN A 67 -2.49 -0.04 -13.97
N GLY A 68 -3.18 0.89 -13.29
CA GLY A 68 -2.82 1.34 -11.95
C GLY A 68 -2.82 0.20 -10.93
N LEU A 69 -3.89 -0.61 -10.90
CA LEU A 69 -3.98 -1.77 -9.99
C LEU A 69 -2.85 -2.78 -10.22
N ARG A 70 -2.55 -3.10 -11.48
CA ARG A 70 -1.46 -4.03 -11.80
C ARG A 70 -0.10 -3.48 -11.36
N TYR A 71 0.13 -2.18 -11.55
CA TYR A 71 1.36 -1.52 -11.11
C TYR A 71 1.49 -1.47 -9.58
N ASP A 72 0.43 -1.09 -8.87
CA ASP A 72 0.42 -1.06 -7.39
C ASP A 72 0.74 -2.45 -6.80
N LEU A 73 0.13 -3.51 -7.35
CA LEU A 73 0.44 -4.87 -6.95
C LEU A 73 1.91 -5.22 -7.19
N ALA A 74 2.44 -4.92 -8.39
CA ALA A 74 3.84 -5.19 -8.72
C ALA A 74 4.81 -4.40 -7.83
N LEU A 75 4.45 -3.18 -7.43
CA LEU A 75 5.22 -2.37 -6.50
C LEU A 75 5.26 -2.98 -5.08
N ARG A 76 4.11 -3.47 -4.60
CA ARG A 76 4.03 -4.20 -3.32
C ARG A 76 4.83 -5.50 -3.37
N GLU A 77 4.72 -6.28 -4.43
CA GLU A 77 5.51 -7.51 -4.61
C GLU A 77 7.01 -7.22 -4.69
N ALA A 78 7.40 -6.12 -5.35
CA ALA A 78 8.79 -5.69 -5.42
C ALA A 78 9.38 -5.42 -4.04
N TYR A 79 8.66 -4.66 -3.22
CA TYR A 79 9.11 -4.29 -1.88
C TYR A 79 9.06 -5.48 -0.91
N PHE A 80 7.89 -6.10 -0.76
CA PHE A 80 7.64 -7.13 0.27
C PHE A 80 8.11 -8.54 -0.11
N GLY A 81 8.16 -8.86 -1.41
CA GLY A 81 8.45 -10.22 -1.89
C GLY A 81 9.78 -10.39 -2.60
N ARG A 82 10.35 -9.31 -3.16
CA ARG A 82 11.61 -9.32 -3.90
C ARG A 82 12.73 -8.50 -3.27
N SER A 83 12.46 -7.83 -2.14
CA SER A 83 13.43 -6.97 -1.45
C SER A 83 14.04 -5.89 -2.34
N LEU A 84 13.23 -5.26 -3.19
CA LEU A 84 13.71 -4.18 -4.05
C LEU A 84 13.56 -2.83 -3.36
N ASP A 85 14.53 -1.96 -3.61
CA ASP A 85 14.48 -0.58 -3.17
C ASP A 85 13.57 0.24 -4.09
N ILE A 86 12.37 0.54 -3.59
CA ILE A 86 11.32 1.28 -4.29
C ILE A 86 11.46 2.80 -4.19
N SER A 87 12.51 3.32 -3.53
CA SER A 87 12.85 4.75 -3.67
C SER A 87 13.60 5.05 -4.96
N ARG A 88 14.15 4.00 -5.60
CA ARG A 88 14.93 4.11 -6.83
C ARG A 88 14.09 4.18 -8.10
N GLN A 89 14.29 5.25 -8.86
CA GLN A 89 13.58 5.48 -10.14
C GLN A 89 13.80 4.35 -11.17
N ASP A 90 14.99 3.76 -11.27
CA ASP A 90 15.24 2.67 -12.21
C ASP A 90 14.43 1.40 -11.87
N VAL A 91 14.20 1.14 -10.58
CA VAL A 91 13.32 0.06 -10.13
C VAL A 91 11.87 0.35 -10.51
N LEU A 92 11.40 1.58 -10.31
CA LEU A 92 10.02 2.00 -10.60
C LEU A 92 9.71 1.96 -12.11
N VAL A 93 10.65 2.38 -12.96
CA VAL A 93 10.51 2.31 -14.43
C VAL A 93 10.56 0.86 -14.92
N ARG A 94 11.43 0.02 -14.36
CA ARG A 94 11.46 -1.41 -14.70
C ARG A 94 10.11 -2.08 -14.41
N LEU A 95 9.52 -1.79 -13.24
CA LEU A 95 8.18 -2.28 -12.88
C LEU A 95 7.09 -1.82 -13.86
N ALA A 96 7.20 -0.60 -14.39
CA ALA A 96 6.24 -0.10 -15.38
C ALA A 96 6.30 -0.93 -16.67
N GLY A 97 7.50 -1.36 -17.07
CA GLY A 97 7.71 -2.24 -18.21
C GLY A 97 7.15 -3.65 -17.96
N GLU A 98 7.44 -4.23 -16.79
CA GLU A 98 6.93 -5.54 -16.36
C GLU A 98 5.39 -5.61 -16.36
N THR A 99 4.72 -4.48 -16.11
CA THR A 99 3.26 -4.38 -16.01
C THR A 99 2.56 -3.93 -17.29
N GLY A 100 3.33 -3.69 -18.36
CA GLY A 100 2.81 -3.34 -19.68
C GLY A 100 2.33 -1.90 -19.80
N LEU A 101 2.81 -0.98 -18.96
CA LEU A 101 2.56 0.45 -19.12
C LEU A 101 3.24 1.00 -20.37
N ASN A 102 2.70 2.09 -20.92
CA ASN A 102 3.42 2.88 -21.90
C ASN A 102 4.59 3.58 -21.19
N LEU A 103 5.80 3.06 -21.38
CA LEU A 103 7.01 3.55 -20.72
C LEU A 103 7.33 5.01 -21.05
N ILE A 104 7.22 5.42 -22.31
CA ILE A 104 7.49 6.81 -22.73
C ILE A 104 6.56 7.78 -21.99
N ARG A 105 5.27 7.43 -21.89
CA ARG A 105 4.30 8.21 -21.12
C ARG A 105 4.61 8.18 -19.63
N PHE A 106 4.92 7.01 -19.08
CA PHE A 106 5.19 6.81 -17.65
C PHE A 106 6.40 7.64 -17.21
N GLU A 107 7.52 7.55 -17.92
CA GLU A 107 8.73 8.31 -17.63
C GLU A 107 8.50 9.82 -17.77
N ARG A 108 7.78 10.25 -18.81
CA ARG A 108 7.42 11.67 -18.97
C ARG A 108 6.60 12.16 -17.77
N ASP A 109 5.58 11.41 -17.37
CA ASP A 109 4.68 11.80 -16.29
C ASP A 109 5.40 11.76 -14.93
N LEU A 110 6.31 10.79 -14.71
CA LEU A 110 7.11 10.67 -13.49
C LEU A 110 8.14 11.80 -13.34
N ASN A 111 8.71 12.29 -14.45
CA ASN A 111 9.65 13.42 -14.44
C ASN A 111 8.97 14.79 -14.56
N ALA A 112 7.64 14.85 -14.60
CA ALA A 112 6.90 16.10 -14.72
C ALA A 112 6.91 16.88 -13.39
N SER A 113 7.06 18.20 -13.47
CA SER A 113 6.75 19.07 -12.33
C SER A 113 5.27 18.91 -11.96
N GLY A 114 4.95 18.63 -10.69
CA GLY A 114 3.56 18.47 -10.24
C GLY A 114 3.19 17.06 -9.75
N VAL A 115 4.02 16.03 -9.97
CA VAL A 115 3.67 14.66 -9.54
C VAL A 115 3.59 14.54 -8.02
N ALA A 116 4.53 15.16 -7.30
CA ALA A 116 4.53 15.21 -5.84
C ALA A 116 3.29 15.94 -5.30
N GLU A 117 2.89 17.04 -5.95
CA GLU A 117 1.69 17.81 -5.61
C GLU A 117 0.41 16.99 -5.83
N ARG A 118 0.37 16.12 -6.85
CA ARG A 118 -0.75 15.19 -7.06
C ARG A 118 -0.85 14.17 -5.93
N VAL A 119 0.27 13.58 -5.50
CA VAL A 119 0.30 12.67 -4.34
C VAL A 119 -0.18 13.41 -3.08
N ARG A 120 0.26 14.66 -2.89
CA ARG A 120 -0.16 15.49 -1.77
C ARG A 120 -1.66 15.77 -1.78
N ALA A 121 -2.22 16.13 -2.94
CA ALA A 121 -3.65 16.37 -3.07
C ALA A 121 -4.47 15.11 -2.76
N GLU A 122 -4.04 13.92 -3.22
CA GLU A 122 -4.72 12.66 -2.89
C GLU A 122 -4.65 12.35 -1.39
N TYR A 123 -3.52 12.61 -0.74
CA TYR A 123 -3.38 12.47 0.70
C TYR A 123 -4.28 13.43 1.47
N GLU A 124 -4.30 14.71 1.10
CA GLU A 124 -5.14 15.71 1.76
C GLU A 124 -6.64 15.36 1.64
N GLU A 125 -7.06 14.87 0.46
CA GLU A 125 -8.41 14.38 0.25
C GLU A 125 -8.70 13.14 1.11
N GLY A 126 -7.77 12.17 1.17
CA GLY A 126 -7.93 10.97 2.00
C GLY A 126 -7.95 11.28 3.50
N ALA A 127 -7.02 12.13 3.96
CA ALA A 127 -6.87 12.54 5.35
C ALA A 127 -8.04 13.39 5.86
N ALA A 128 -8.79 14.06 4.96
CA ALA A 128 -10.02 14.75 5.34
C ALA A 128 -11.09 13.81 5.90
N PHE A 129 -11.06 12.52 5.52
CA PHE A 129 -12.05 11.52 5.93
C PHE A 129 -11.46 10.38 6.75
N LEU A 130 -10.13 10.24 6.78
CA LEU A 130 -9.42 9.15 7.44
C LEU A 130 -8.49 9.72 8.49
N ALA A 131 -8.62 9.25 9.73
CA ALA A 131 -7.60 9.39 10.76
C ALA A 131 -6.80 8.08 10.79
N PRO A 132 -5.65 7.97 10.08
CA PRO A 132 -5.01 6.69 9.85
C PRO A 132 -4.54 6.04 11.16
N GLN A 133 -5.03 4.85 11.44
CA GLN A 133 -4.59 4.01 12.56
C GLN A 133 -3.91 2.72 12.09
N GLY A 134 -3.74 2.55 10.77
CA GLY A 134 -3.14 1.36 10.18
C GLY A 134 -3.32 1.28 8.67
N SER A 135 -2.82 0.19 8.08
CA SER A 135 -2.95 -0.13 6.67
C SER A 135 -3.23 -1.64 6.51
N PRO A 136 -4.22 -2.05 5.69
CA PRO A 136 -5.06 -1.21 4.84
C PRO A 136 -6.16 -0.47 5.62
N SER A 137 -6.62 0.66 5.08
CA SER A 137 -7.68 1.51 5.64
C SER A 137 -8.78 1.76 4.61
N PHE A 138 -10.05 1.74 5.04
CA PHE A 138 -11.22 1.94 4.20
C PHE A 138 -12.14 3.01 4.79
N VAL A 139 -12.69 3.87 3.93
CA VAL A 139 -13.80 4.76 4.25
C VAL A 139 -15.02 4.28 3.47
N LEU A 140 -16.08 3.88 4.18
CA LEU A 140 -17.31 3.38 3.57
C LEU A 140 -18.25 4.53 3.18
N PRO A 141 -19.24 4.32 2.28
CA PRO A 141 -20.14 5.39 1.81
C PRO A 141 -20.92 6.11 2.92
N ASN A 142 -21.16 5.45 4.05
CA ASN A 142 -21.83 6.02 5.23
C ASN A 142 -20.86 6.78 6.17
N GLY A 143 -19.61 6.98 5.76
CA GLY A 143 -18.56 7.64 6.55
C GLY A 143 -17.86 6.75 7.58
N LYS A 144 -18.29 5.48 7.76
CA LYS A 144 -17.62 4.56 8.68
C LYS A 144 -16.20 4.27 8.19
N GLN A 145 -15.23 4.39 9.09
CA GLN A 145 -13.84 4.01 8.86
C GLN A 145 -13.60 2.58 9.34
N VAL A 146 -12.86 1.80 8.56
CA VAL A 146 -12.46 0.43 8.90
C VAL A 146 -10.95 0.32 8.70
N PHE A 147 -10.25 -0.09 9.75
CA PHE A 147 -8.79 -0.21 9.77
C PHE A 147 -8.41 -1.67 9.88
N ASN A 148 -7.33 -2.06 9.19
CA ASN A 148 -6.68 -3.35 9.37
C ASN A 148 -7.64 -4.56 9.26
N PRO A 149 -8.66 -4.54 8.35
CA PRO A 149 -9.61 -5.64 8.25
C PRO A 149 -8.86 -6.95 7.92
N ALA A 150 -9.32 -8.05 8.49
CA ALA A 150 -8.73 -9.38 8.29
C ALA A 150 -7.27 -9.53 8.80
N THR A 151 -6.72 -8.55 9.51
CA THR A 151 -5.37 -8.62 10.07
C THR A 151 -5.38 -8.86 11.58
N ALA A 152 -4.24 -9.30 12.13
CA ALA A 152 -4.09 -9.47 13.57
C ALA A 152 -4.02 -8.11 14.27
N ASP A 153 -4.58 -8.01 15.48
CA ASP A 153 -4.33 -6.86 16.35
C ASP A 153 -2.88 -6.93 16.88
N LEU A 154 -1.99 -6.14 16.31
CA LEU A 154 -0.58 -6.07 16.71
C LEU A 154 -0.39 -4.97 17.75
N THR A 155 0.27 -5.29 18.87
CA THR A 155 0.68 -4.29 19.88
C THR A 155 2.15 -3.98 19.70
N PHE A 156 2.47 -2.69 19.60
CA PHE A 156 3.84 -2.19 19.44
C PHE A 156 4.35 -1.47 20.69
N GLU A 157 5.60 -1.73 21.05
CA GLU A 157 6.40 -0.94 21.97
C GLU A 157 7.77 -0.70 21.33
N ASP A 158 8.19 0.57 21.22
CA ASP A 158 9.48 0.97 20.63
C ASP A 158 9.79 0.26 19.30
N ASP A 159 8.89 0.36 18.32
CA ASP A 159 9.03 -0.23 16.98
C ASP A 159 9.11 -1.77 16.96
N ARG A 160 8.68 -2.45 18.04
CA ARG A 160 8.66 -3.92 18.14
C ARG A 160 7.28 -4.43 18.47
N ILE A 161 6.92 -5.55 17.85
CA ILE A 161 5.70 -6.29 18.19
C ILE A 161 5.92 -6.99 19.55
N VAL A 162 5.13 -6.61 20.55
CA VAL A 162 5.16 -7.20 21.90
C VAL A 162 3.98 -8.11 22.19
N ALA A 163 2.89 -8.00 21.42
CA ALA A 163 1.76 -8.91 21.49
C ALA A 163 1.06 -9.03 20.14
N VAL A 164 0.46 -10.19 19.90
CA VAL A 164 -0.33 -10.51 18.72
C VAL A 164 -1.69 -11.01 19.19
N GLY A 165 -2.73 -10.24 18.91
CA GLY A 165 -4.11 -10.56 19.18
C GLY A 165 -4.67 -11.64 18.25
N ALA A 166 -5.95 -11.94 18.41
CA ALA A 166 -6.63 -12.92 17.57
C ALA A 166 -6.63 -12.46 16.09
N MET A 167 -6.30 -13.38 15.19
CA MET A 167 -6.48 -13.16 13.76
C MET A 167 -7.93 -13.44 13.36
N PRO A 168 -8.64 -12.51 12.69
CA PRO A 168 -9.99 -12.76 12.20
C PRO A 168 -10.07 -13.94 11.22
N CYS A 169 -8.99 -14.20 10.49
CA CYS A 169 -8.86 -15.27 9.52
C CYS A 169 -7.38 -15.61 9.29
N VAL A 170 -7.09 -16.78 8.69
CA VAL A 170 -5.73 -17.20 8.30
C VAL A 170 -5.78 -17.94 6.97
N GLY A 171 -4.91 -17.58 6.03
CA GLY A 171 -4.75 -18.29 4.76
C GLY A 171 -5.95 -18.16 3.82
N ALA A 172 -6.38 -19.28 3.23
CA ALA A 172 -7.47 -19.28 2.25
C ALA A 172 -8.79 -18.89 2.91
N GLY A 173 -9.44 -17.84 2.38
CA GLY A 173 -10.72 -17.33 2.88
C GLY A 173 -10.65 -15.95 3.53
N CYS A 174 -9.46 -15.41 3.80
CA CYS A 174 -9.33 -14.03 4.29
C CYS A 174 -9.85 -12.98 3.30
N ASP A 175 -9.88 -13.29 2.01
CA ASP A 175 -10.53 -12.47 0.99
C ASP A 175 -12.05 -12.38 1.17
N GLY A 176 -12.67 -13.31 1.91
CA GLY A 176 -14.07 -13.25 2.35
C GLY A 176 -14.37 -12.04 3.24
N GLU A 177 -13.45 -11.67 4.13
CA GLU A 177 -13.60 -10.48 4.99
C GLU A 177 -13.63 -9.19 4.15
N TYR A 178 -12.75 -9.10 3.15
CA TYR A 178 -12.74 -7.97 2.22
C TYR A 178 -13.98 -7.96 1.32
N ARG A 179 -14.43 -9.12 0.81
CA ARG A 179 -15.69 -9.20 0.03
C ARG A 179 -16.87 -8.74 0.87
N HIS A 180 -17.01 -9.23 2.09
CA HIS A 180 -18.10 -8.84 2.98
C HIS A 180 -18.07 -7.34 3.30
N LEU A 181 -16.88 -6.78 3.55
CA LEU A 181 -16.72 -5.33 3.73
C LEU A 181 -17.20 -4.54 2.51
N LEU A 182 -16.79 -4.94 1.31
CA LEU A 182 -17.14 -4.28 0.06
C LEU A 182 -18.63 -4.46 -0.30
N ASP A 183 -19.19 -5.66 -0.09
CA ASP A 183 -20.61 -5.94 -0.30
C ASP A 183 -21.46 -5.10 0.65
N ASN A 184 -21.10 -5.00 1.93
CA ASN A 184 -21.78 -4.13 2.87
C ASN A 184 -21.70 -2.66 2.46
N ALA A 185 -20.57 -2.21 1.93
CA ALA A 185 -20.41 -0.86 1.42
C ALA A 185 -21.37 -0.56 0.25
N LEU A 186 -21.61 -1.54 -0.64
CA LEU A 186 -22.55 -1.40 -1.76
C LEU A 186 -24.01 -1.31 -1.32
N HIS A 187 -24.37 -2.01 -0.24
CA HIS A 187 -25.74 -2.06 0.29
C HIS A 187 -26.03 -0.97 1.33
N ALA A 188 -25.00 -0.40 1.98
CA ALA A 188 -25.10 0.70 2.93
C ALA A 188 -25.42 2.05 2.28
N ARG A 189 -26.15 2.06 1.15
CA ARG A 189 -26.57 3.30 0.49
C ARG A 189 -27.33 4.18 1.48
N VAL A 190 -26.84 5.41 1.61
CA VAL A 190 -27.51 6.55 2.25
C VAL A 190 -28.76 6.92 1.45
#